data_AF-A0A2M6YJQ3-F1
#
_entry.id   AF-A0A2M6YJQ3-F1
#
_cell.length_a   1.000
_cell.length_b   1.000
_cell.length_c   1.000
_cell.angle_alpha   90.00
_cell.angle_beta   90.00
_cell.angle_gamma   90.00
#
_symmetry.space_group_name_H-M   'P 1'
#
loop_
_entity.id
_entity.type
_entity.pdbx_description
1 polymer ?
#
loop_
_entity_poly.entity_id
_entity_poly.type
_entity_poly.pdbx_seq_one_letter_code
_entity_poly.pdbx_strand_id
1 'polypeptide(L)'
;MRKGTMQRRPKNPRAQSALPESFGSVAEAADFWDDHDSMDYQDQMADAEFTVDIKKRRYLVPIAGGILEAIRARARSQGVSTETLVNLLLKEHAGRTEQGSCQKTV
;
A
#
# COMPACT_ATOMS: atom_id res chain seq x y z
N MET A 1 -25.68 -13.24 -27.66
CA MET A 1 -24.66 -13.28 -26.59
C MET A 1 -23.30 -13.58 -27.20
N ARG A 2 -22.31 -12.69 -27.09
CA ARG A 2 -20.94 -12.97 -27.59
C ARG A 2 -20.16 -13.68 -26.49
N LYS A 3 -19.94 -15.00 -26.63
CA LYS A 3 -19.03 -15.74 -25.74
C LYS A 3 -17.59 -15.32 -26.07
N GLY A 4 -17.08 -14.33 -25.35
CA GLY A 4 -15.66 -13.98 -25.42
C GLY A 4 -14.84 -15.10 -24.81
N THR A 5 -14.26 -15.96 -25.64
CA THR A 5 -13.26 -16.93 -25.20
C THR A 5 -12.02 -16.15 -24.76
N MET A 6 -11.83 -16.04 -23.45
CA MET A 6 -10.62 -15.47 -22.86
C MET A 6 -9.48 -16.44 -23.17
N GLN A 7 -8.80 -16.23 -24.30
CA GLN A 7 -7.69 -17.09 -24.71
C GLN A 7 -6.58 -16.95 -23.67
N ARG A 8 -6.34 -18.01 -22.90
CA ARG A 8 -5.20 -18.08 -21.99
C ARG A 8 -3.93 -17.82 -22.81
N ARG A 9 -3.13 -16.85 -22.38
CA ARG A 9 -1.82 -16.54 -22.97
C ARG A 9 -0.99 -17.83 -22.98
N PRO A 10 -0.33 -18.20 -24.09
CA PRO A 10 0.44 -19.44 -24.14
C PRO A 10 1.54 -19.40 -23.08
N LYS A 11 1.54 -20.39 -22.18
CA LYS A 11 2.51 -20.49 -21.08
C LYS A 11 3.90 -20.73 -21.68
N ASN A 12 4.87 -19.86 -21.38
CA ASN A 12 6.23 -19.94 -21.91
C ASN A 12 6.90 -21.23 -21.38
N PRO A 13 7.31 -22.19 -22.23
CA PRO A 13 7.73 -23.52 -21.79
C PRO A 13 9.12 -23.58 -21.13
N ARG A 14 9.73 -22.44 -20.76
CA ARG A 14 11.13 -22.36 -20.32
C ARG A 14 11.37 -22.15 -18.81
N ALA A 15 10.32 -22.04 -18.00
CA ALA A 15 10.45 -21.96 -16.53
C ALA A 15 9.22 -22.57 -15.84
N GLN A 16 9.16 -23.90 -15.79
CA GLN A 16 8.30 -24.65 -14.87
C GLN A 16 9.17 -25.68 -14.14
N SER A 17 10.08 -25.16 -13.33
CA SER A 17 10.54 -25.84 -12.12
C SER A 17 9.31 -26.33 -11.36
N ALA A 18 9.32 -27.55 -10.82
CA ALA A 18 8.32 -27.87 -9.79
C ALA A 18 8.62 -27.04 -8.53
N LEU A 19 7.60 -26.68 -7.75
CA LEU A 19 7.85 -26.02 -6.47
C LEU A 19 8.62 -26.99 -5.55
N PRO A 20 9.78 -26.60 -4.98
CA PRO A 20 10.49 -27.46 -4.03
C PRO A 20 9.67 -27.68 -2.76
N GLU A 21 9.69 -28.91 -2.22
CA GLU A 21 9.09 -29.26 -0.92
C GLU A 21 9.67 -28.41 0.24
N SER A 22 10.91 -27.95 0.10
CA SER A 22 11.54 -27.01 1.03
C SER A 22 12.72 -26.29 0.37
N PHE A 23 13.09 -25.13 0.92
CA PHE A 23 14.33 -24.43 0.59
C PHE A 23 15.33 -24.64 1.74
N GLY A 24 16.61 -24.80 1.42
CA GLY A 24 17.68 -24.94 2.42
C GLY A 24 18.03 -23.62 3.13
N SER A 25 17.65 -22.48 2.56
CA SER A 25 17.80 -21.16 3.20
C SER A 25 16.80 -20.12 2.71
N VAL A 26 16.67 -19.01 3.45
CA VAL A 26 15.87 -17.84 3.03
C VAL A 26 16.45 -17.16 1.78
N ALA A 27 17.78 -17.18 1.60
CA ALA A 27 18.43 -16.62 0.42
C ALA A 27 18.08 -17.44 -0.84
N GLU A 28 18.19 -18.76 -0.76
CA GLU A 28 17.80 -19.68 -1.83
C GLU A 28 16.31 -19.56 -2.22
N ALA A 29 15.44 -19.34 -1.23
CA ALA A 29 14.03 -19.05 -1.49
C ALA A 29 13.83 -17.70 -2.22
N ALA A 30 14.63 -16.68 -1.88
CA ALA A 30 14.58 -15.38 -2.55
C ALA A 30 15.11 -15.48 -3.99
N ASP A 31 16.27 -16.11 -4.20
CA ASP A 31 16.86 -16.36 -5.52
C ASP A 31 15.89 -17.13 -6.44
N PHE A 32 15.11 -18.07 -5.89
CA PHE A 32 14.05 -18.74 -6.64
C PHE A 32 12.91 -17.78 -7.02
N TRP A 33 12.40 -16.97 -6.09
CA TRP A 33 11.26 -16.08 -6.35
C TRP A 33 11.60 -14.82 -7.16
N ASP A 34 12.88 -14.47 -7.35
CA ASP A 34 13.30 -13.40 -8.27
C ASP A 34 12.96 -13.72 -9.74
N ASP A 35 13.03 -15.00 -10.14
CA ASP A 35 12.75 -15.48 -11.51
C ASP A 35 11.36 -16.15 -11.68
N HIS A 36 10.59 -16.34 -10.60
CA HIS A 36 9.32 -17.08 -10.61
C HIS A 36 8.13 -16.25 -10.08
N ASP A 37 6.95 -16.36 -10.71
CA ASP A 37 5.71 -15.76 -10.21
C ASP A 37 4.95 -16.75 -9.31
N SER A 38 4.67 -16.35 -8.06
CA SER A 38 3.83 -17.12 -7.12
C SER A 38 2.48 -17.58 -7.70
N MET A 39 1.89 -16.81 -8.62
CA MET A 39 0.60 -17.13 -9.24
C MET A 39 0.68 -18.33 -10.21
N ASP A 40 1.86 -18.67 -10.74
CA ASP A 40 2.06 -19.85 -11.58
C ASP A 40 2.05 -21.17 -10.78
N TYR A 41 2.08 -21.07 -9.44
CA TYR A 41 2.16 -22.20 -8.50
C TYR A 41 0.94 -22.30 -7.58
N GLN A 42 -0.13 -21.53 -7.81
CA GLN A 42 -1.30 -21.49 -6.92
C GLN A 42 -1.92 -22.88 -6.65
N ASP A 43 -1.97 -23.77 -7.66
CA ASP A 43 -2.47 -25.15 -7.53
C ASP A 43 -1.57 -26.08 -6.68
N GLN A 44 -0.36 -25.64 -6.31
CA GLN A 44 0.63 -26.35 -5.49
C GLN A 44 0.79 -25.76 -4.08
N MET A 45 0.14 -24.63 -3.78
CA MET A 45 0.21 -23.97 -2.47
C MET A 45 -0.94 -24.39 -1.56
N ALA A 46 -0.73 -24.30 -0.25
CA ALA A 46 -1.79 -24.46 0.76
C ALA A 46 -2.38 -23.10 1.17
N ASP A 47 -3.68 -23.07 1.48
CA ASP A 47 -4.33 -21.89 2.04
C ASP A 47 -3.71 -21.53 3.41
N ALA A 48 -3.35 -20.25 3.58
CA ALA A 48 -2.77 -19.72 4.81
C ALA A 48 -3.70 -18.65 5.42
N GLU A 49 -4.20 -18.91 6.63
CA GLU A 49 -5.04 -17.95 7.37
C GLU A 49 -4.16 -17.02 8.23
N PHE A 50 -4.27 -15.70 8.03
CA PHE A 50 -3.50 -14.70 8.77
C PHE A 50 -4.30 -13.42 9.04
N THR A 51 -4.07 -12.81 10.20
CA THR A 51 -4.76 -11.59 10.63
C THR A 51 -3.89 -10.36 10.43
N VAL A 52 -4.38 -9.38 9.66
CA VAL A 52 -3.70 -8.09 9.45
C VAL A 52 -4.38 -6.99 10.28
N ASP A 53 -3.67 -6.47 11.29
CA ASP A 53 -4.11 -5.31 12.08
C ASP A 53 -3.62 -3.99 11.45
N ILE A 54 -4.50 -3.34 10.68
CA ILE A 54 -4.24 -2.03 10.06
C ILE A 54 -4.45 -0.91 11.10
N LYS A 55 -3.48 -0.76 12.01
CA LYS A 55 -3.52 0.18 13.15
C LYS A 55 -3.72 1.66 12.81
N LYS A 56 -3.44 2.09 11.57
CA LYS A 56 -3.54 3.50 11.14
C LYS A 56 -4.00 3.59 9.67
N ARG A 57 -5.09 4.33 9.43
CA ARG A 57 -5.44 4.79 8.08
C ARG A 57 -4.59 6.01 7.73
N ARG A 58 -3.89 5.98 6.59
CA ARG A 58 -3.15 7.14 6.05
C ARG A 58 -3.91 7.65 4.83
N TYR A 59 -4.16 8.96 4.79
CA TYR A 59 -4.69 9.64 3.61
C TYR A 59 -3.53 10.27 2.86
N LEU A 60 -3.46 10.05 1.55
CA LEU A 60 -2.45 10.63 0.68
C LEU A 60 -3.07 11.81 -0.08
N VAL A 61 -2.47 12.99 0.04
CA VAL A 61 -2.86 14.19 -0.68
C VAL A 61 -1.66 14.64 -1.52
N PRO A 62 -1.78 14.79 -2.85
CA PRO A 62 -0.71 15.36 -3.66
C PRO A 62 -0.51 16.84 -3.31
N ILE A 63 0.73 17.23 -3.01
CA ILE A 63 1.11 18.61 -2.67
C ILE A 63 2.12 19.10 -3.72
N ALA A 64 1.94 20.31 -4.24
CA ALA A 64 2.87 20.89 -5.20
C ALA A 64 4.27 21.06 -4.58
N GLY A 65 5.33 20.71 -5.33
CA GLY A 65 6.70 20.61 -4.81
C GLY A 65 7.19 21.86 -4.08
N GLY A 66 6.96 23.06 -4.63
CA GLY A 66 7.36 24.33 -3.99
C GLY A 66 6.66 24.58 -2.65
N ILE A 67 5.40 24.16 -2.50
CA ILE A 67 4.67 24.25 -1.23
C ILE A 67 5.28 23.27 -0.21
N LEU A 68 5.57 22.04 -0.64
CA LEU A 68 6.17 21.04 0.22
C LEU A 68 7.56 21.46 0.73
N GLU A 69 8.40 22.08 -0.12
CA GLU A 69 9.71 22.58 0.31
C GLU A 69 9.60 23.75 1.30
N ALA A 70 8.67 24.69 1.10
CA ALA A 70 8.42 25.76 2.06
C ALA A 70 7.97 25.21 3.44
N ILE A 71 7.06 24.23 3.45
CA ILE A 71 6.62 23.56 4.69
C ILE A 71 7.77 22.77 5.32
N ARG A 72 8.61 22.08 4.54
CA ARG A 72 9.80 21.36 5.04
C ARG A 72 10.79 22.32 5.71
N ALA A 73 11.09 23.46 5.10
CA ALA A 73 11.97 24.47 5.68
C ALA A 73 11.42 25.01 7.02
N ARG A 74 10.12 25.33 7.07
CA ARG A 74 9.44 25.79 8.28
C ARG A 74 9.35 24.73 9.38
N ALA A 75 9.13 23.46 9.02
CA ALA A 75 9.10 22.35 9.98
C ALA A 75 10.47 22.15 10.64
N ARG A 76 11.55 22.17 9.84
CA ARG A 76 12.94 22.08 10.34
C ARG A 76 13.29 23.22 11.30
N SER A 77 12.96 24.48 10.95
CA SER A 77 13.25 25.62 11.84
C SER A 77 12.43 25.63 13.13
N GLN A 78 11.30 24.92 13.17
CA GLN A 78 10.47 24.72 14.36
C GLN A 78 10.81 23.44 15.14
N GLY A 79 11.76 22.62 14.67
CA GLY A 79 12.11 21.34 15.31
C GLY A 79 11.03 20.26 15.25
N VAL A 80 10.06 20.37 14.33
CA VAL A 80 8.93 19.43 14.18
C VAL A 80 9.00 18.68 12.85
N SER A 81 8.28 17.55 12.75
CA SER A 81 8.16 16.84 11.48
C SER A 81 7.28 17.59 10.49
N THR A 82 7.50 17.39 9.19
CA THR A 82 6.63 17.93 8.13
C THR A 82 5.18 17.44 8.28
N GLU A 83 4.97 16.18 8.67
CA GLU A 83 3.64 15.61 8.96
C GLU A 83 2.95 16.36 10.11
N THR A 84 3.69 16.64 11.20
CA THR A 84 3.18 17.42 12.34
C THR A 84 2.76 18.82 11.93
N LEU A 85 3.60 19.54 11.18
CA LEU A 85 3.30 20.90 10.75
C LEU A 85 2.10 20.96 9.77
N VAL A 86 2.02 20.01 8.82
CA VAL A 86 0.86 19.89 7.91
C VAL A 86 -0.42 19.64 8.70
N ASN A 87 -0.41 18.71 9.65
CA ASN A 87 -1.59 18.40 10.47
C ASN A 87 -2.03 19.58 11.35
N LEU A 88 -1.08 20.35 11.92
CA LEU A 88 -1.39 21.55 12.69
C LEU A 88 -2.03 22.64 11.81
N LEU A 89 -1.47 22.90 10.63
CA LEU A 89 -2.03 23.86 9.66
C LEU A 89 -3.43 23.45 9.20
N LEU A 90 -3.61 22.18 8.81
CA LEU A 90 -4.92 21.67 8.41
C LEU A 90 -5.94 21.75 9.55
N LYS A 91 -5.53 21.49 10.80
CA LYS A 91 -6.40 21.65 11.98
C LYS A 91 -6.81 23.11 12.21
N GLU A 92 -5.90 24.07 12.04
CA GLU A 92 -6.19 25.51 12.18
C GLU A 92 -7.16 26.04 11.12
N HIS A 93 -7.05 25.54 9.88
CA HIS A 93 -7.90 25.98 8.77
C HIS A 93 -9.24 25.23 8.70
N ALA A 94 -9.24 23.91 8.90
CA ALA A 94 -10.47 23.09 8.88
C ALA A 94 -11.29 23.22 10.18
N GLY A 95 -10.66 23.48 11.32
CA GLY A 95 -11.35 23.66 12.60
C GLY A 95 -12.28 24.88 12.69
N ARG A 96 -12.33 25.71 11.63
CA ARG A 96 -13.15 26.93 11.58
C ARG A 96 -14.57 26.70 11.03
N THR A 97 -14.90 25.49 10.56
CA THR A 97 -16.23 25.15 10.00
C THR A 97 -17.11 24.33 10.95
N GLU A 98 -16.62 23.92 12.11
CA GLU A 98 -17.33 23.06 13.08
C GLU A 98 -17.86 23.85 14.30
N GLN A 99 -18.43 25.04 14.07
CA GLN A 99 -19.15 25.81 15.10
C GLN A 99 -20.47 26.39 14.54
N GLY A 100 -21.41 25.52 14.18
CA GLY A 100 -22.77 25.94 13.82
C GLY A 100 -23.64 24.81 13.28
N SER A 101 -24.66 24.42 14.06
CA SER A 101 -25.65 23.37 13.76
C SER A 101 -25.09 21.92 13.81
N CYS A 102 -25.70 20.95 14.49
CA CYS A 102 -27.01 20.93 15.14
C CYS A 102 -26.97 20.11 16.45
N GLN A 103 -27.50 20.69 17.54
CA GLN A 103 -28.04 19.90 18.66
C GLN A 103 -29.54 19.70 18.43
N LYS A 104 -30.12 18.59 18.90
CA LYS A 104 -31.56 18.21 18.77
C LYS A 104 -31.91 17.82 17.33
N THR A 105 -32.87 16.96 17.01
CA THR A 105 -33.74 16.04 17.78
C THR A 105 -34.19 14.93 16.79
N VAL A 106 -34.76 13.79 17.21
CA VAL A 106 -35.18 13.40 18.56
C VAL A 106 -33.98 12.95 19.41
#